data_AF-A0AAV2LL22-F1
#
_entry.id   AF-A0AAV2LL22-F1
#
_cell.length_a   1.000
_cell.length_b   1.000
_cell.length_c   1.000
_cell.angle_alpha   90.00
_cell.angle_beta   90.00
_cell.angle_gamma   90.00
#
_symmetry.space_group_name_H-M   'P 1'
#
loop_
_entity.id
_entity.type
_entity.pdbx_description
1 polymer ?
#
loop_
_entity_poly.entity_id
_entity_poly.type
_entity_poly.pdbx_seq_one_letter_code
_entity_poly.pdbx_strand_id
1 'polypeptide(L)'
;MVREGAMRCLCPPGLHLAADNKTCEDVDECEQRADACAQRRTCRNTFGSFVCVCQDGFVIGTLEGSVQCRDINECLTATHRCSRHAQCVNTDGSYTCQCRDSYHGDGRTCWPRRALQFKTHMYYNYKLSRRSKQAIPSS
;
A
#
# COMPACT_ATOMS: atom_id res chain seq x y z
N MET A 1 -52.01 -14.60 -39.57
CA MET A 1 -52.14 -14.83 -38.12
C MET A 1 -50.89 -14.31 -37.44
N VAL A 2 -50.86 -13.02 -37.08
CA VAL A 2 -49.78 -12.44 -36.27
C VAL A 2 -50.23 -12.64 -34.83
N ARG A 3 -49.56 -13.52 -34.08
CA ARG A 3 -49.86 -13.70 -32.66
C ARG A 3 -49.35 -12.48 -31.89
N GLU A 4 -50.19 -12.01 -30.98
CA GLU A 4 -50.03 -10.80 -30.19
C GLU A 4 -48.71 -10.75 -29.40
N GLY A 5 -48.07 -9.59 -29.50
CA GLY A 5 -47.23 -8.92 -28.50
C GLY A 5 -46.52 -9.75 -27.43
N ALA A 6 -45.33 -10.26 -27.73
CA ALA A 6 -44.36 -10.57 -26.68
C ALA A 6 -43.71 -9.25 -26.20
N MET A 7 -44.15 -8.72 -25.06
CA MET A 7 -43.41 -7.64 -24.38
C MET A 7 -42.11 -8.20 -23.80
N ARG A 8 -40.96 -7.69 -24.25
CA ARG A 8 -39.66 -8.03 -23.66
C ARG A 8 -39.31 -7.05 -22.54
N CYS A 9 -38.82 -7.57 -21.43
CA CYS A 9 -38.17 -6.75 -20.41
C CYS A 9 -36.82 -6.26 -20.95
N LEU A 10 -36.55 -4.98 -20.77
CA LEU A 10 -35.27 -4.35 -21.12
C LEU A 10 -34.67 -3.76 -19.83
N CYS A 11 -33.39 -4.05 -19.60
CA CYS A 11 -32.66 -3.44 -18.50
C CYS A 11 -32.04 -2.11 -18.93
N PRO A 12 -31.88 -1.15 -18.01
CA PRO A 12 -31.07 0.04 -18.26
C PRO A 12 -29.62 -0.32 -18.65
N PRO A 13 -28.88 0.59 -19.30
CA PRO A 13 -27.46 0.39 -19.60
C PRO A 13 -26.65 0.05 -18.33
N GLY A 14 -25.65 -0.82 -18.46
CA GLY A 14 -24.84 -1.30 -17.33
C GLY A 14 -25.47 -2.46 -16.54
N LEU A 15 -26.65 -2.93 -16.94
CA LEU A 15 -27.32 -4.07 -16.32
C LEU A 15 -27.65 -5.14 -17.37
N HIS A 16 -27.71 -6.39 -16.94
CA HIS A 16 -28.19 -7.51 -17.76
C HIS A 16 -29.45 -8.14 -17.16
N LEU A 17 -30.27 -8.73 -18.03
CA LEU A 17 -31.47 -9.43 -17.60
C LEU A 17 -31.07 -10.76 -16.95
N ALA A 18 -31.53 -10.98 -15.73
CA ALA A 18 -31.32 -12.21 -14.99
C ALA A 18 -32.10 -13.38 -15.63
N ALA A 19 -31.80 -14.61 -15.19
CA ALA A 19 -32.41 -15.82 -15.74
C ALA A 19 -33.95 -15.89 -15.55
N ASP A 20 -34.50 -15.10 -14.62
CA ASP A 20 -35.94 -15.00 -14.38
C ASP A 20 -36.69 -14.11 -15.39
N ASN A 21 -35.98 -13.51 -16.35
CA ASN A 21 -36.48 -12.57 -17.35
C ASN A 21 -37.22 -11.34 -16.80
N LYS A 22 -36.99 -10.98 -15.53
CA LYS A 22 -37.69 -9.88 -14.84
C LYS A 22 -36.76 -9.00 -14.02
N THR A 23 -35.71 -9.58 -13.47
CA THR A 23 -34.74 -8.87 -12.62
C THR A 23 -33.58 -8.39 -13.46
N CYS A 24 -33.11 -7.17 -13.18
CA CYS A 24 -31.90 -6.62 -13.78
C CYS A 24 -30.76 -6.72 -12.78
N GLU A 25 -29.72 -7.42 -13.17
CA GLU A 25 -28.49 -7.60 -12.39
C GLU A 25 -27.40 -6.68 -12.92
N ASP A 26 -26.56 -6.24 -12.01
CA ASP A 26 -25.45 -5.36 -12.31
C ASP A 26 -24.40 -6.07 -13.14
N VAL A 27 -23.86 -5.40 -14.16
CA VAL A 27 -22.73 -5.91 -14.92
C VAL A 27 -21.47 -5.47 -14.19
N ASP A 28 -20.74 -6.42 -13.57
CA ASP A 28 -19.43 -6.07 -13.00
C ASP A 28 -18.39 -5.87 -14.11
N GLU A 29 -18.19 -4.62 -14.53
CA GLU A 29 -17.22 -4.33 -15.58
C GLU A 29 -15.77 -4.57 -15.14
N CYS A 30 -15.49 -4.58 -13.83
CA CYS A 30 -14.15 -4.83 -13.29
C CYS A 30 -13.76 -6.30 -13.39
N GLU A 31 -14.72 -7.23 -13.26
CA GLU A 31 -14.48 -8.66 -13.49
C GLU A 31 -14.53 -9.02 -14.97
N GLN A 32 -15.41 -8.38 -15.74
CA GLN A 32 -15.62 -8.73 -17.15
C GLN A 32 -14.57 -8.11 -18.10
N ARG A 33 -13.91 -7.01 -17.71
CA ARG A 33 -12.95 -6.29 -18.56
C ARG A 33 -11.66 -5.98 -17.81
N ALA A 34 -10.60 -6.70 -18.15
CA ALA A 34 -9.26 -6.47 -17.62
C ALA A 34 -8.73 -5.04 -17.92
N ASP A 35 -9.22 -4.40 -18.98
CA ASP A 35 -8.86 -3.07 -19.43
C ASP A 35 -9.94 -2.01 -19.14
N ALA A 36 -10.86 -2.28 -18.20
CA ALA A 36 -11.92 -1.34 -17.82
C ALA A 36 -11.39 0.06 -17.48
N CYS A 37 -10.19 0.12 -16.88
CA CYS A 37 -9.54 1.36 -16.49
C CYS A 37 -8.18 1.56 -17.19
N ALA A 38 -7.84 2.83 -17.44
CA ALA A 38 -6.51 3.22 -17.89
C ALA A 38 -5.41 2.82 -16.89
N GLN A 39 -4.15 2.82 -17.33
CA GLN A 39 -3.01 2.45 -16.50
C GLN A 39 -2.96 3.23 -15.17
N ARG A 40 -2.43 2.58 -14.12
CA ARG A 40 -2.29 3.12 -12.76
C ARG A 40 -3.61 3.49 -12.07
N ARG A 41 -4.71 2.86 -12.51
CA ARG A 41 -6.02 2.97 -11.88
C ARG A 41 -6.53 1.62 -11.42
N THR A 42 -7.32 1.64 -10.37
CA THR A 42 -8.06 0.50 -9.85
C THR A 42 -9.53 0.66 -10.25
N CYS A 43 -10.10 -0.39 -10.83
CA CYS A 43 -11.53 -0.44 -11.13
C CYS A 43 -12.33 -0.69 -9.85
N ARG A 44 -13.43 0.05 -9.68
CA ARG A 44 -14.42 -0.21 -8.63
C ARG A 44 -15.80 -0.25 -9.25
N ASN A 45 -16.42 -1.42 -9.19
CA ASN A 45 -17.75 -1.64 -9.71
C ASN A 45 -18.81 -0.82 -8.93
N THR A 46 -19.84 -0.36 -9.63
CA THR A 46 -20.96 0.39 -9.06
C THR A 46 -22.25 -0.03 -9.74
N PHE A 47 -23.40 0.13 -9.09
CA PHE A 47 -24.64 -0.31 -9.74
C PHE A 47 -24.93 0.49 -11.03
N GLY A 48 -24.94 -0.20 -12.16
CA GLY A 48 -25.16 0.31 -13.51
C GLY A 48 -23.94 0.97 -14.17
N SER A 49 -22.75 0.92 -13.56
CA SER A 49 -21.51 1.45 -14.15
C SER A 49 -20.26 1.07 -13.33
N PHE A 50 -19.13 1.70 -13.59
CA PHE A 50 -17.93 1.56 -12.76
C PHE A 50 -17.18 2.88 -12.66
N VAL A 51 -16.31 2.98 -11.66
CA VAL A 51 -15.41 4.12 -11.50
C VAL A 51 -13.95 3.67 -11.46
N CYS A 52 -13.09 4.46 -12.09
CA CYS A 52 -11.65 4.25 -12.09
C CYS A 52 -10.96 5.24 -11.16
N VAL A 53 -10.44 4.75 -10.03
CA VAL A 53 -9.70 5.55 -9.05
C VAL A 53 -8.21 5.34 -9.24
N CYS A 54 -7.38 6.32 -8.87
CA CYS A 54 -5.93 6.10 -8.88
C CYS A 54 -5.56 4.99 -7.90
N GLN A 55 -4.55 4.19 -8.25
CA GLN A 55 -3.97 3.19 -7.36
C GLN A 55 -3.41 3.86 -6.09
N ASP A 56 -3.23 3.08 -5.02
CA ASP A 56 -2.61 3.56 -3.79
C ASP A 56 -1.21 4.15 -4.09
N GLY A 57 -0.88 5.27 -3.44
CA GLY A 57 0.34 6.03 -3.72
C GLY A 57 0.24 7.00 -4.89
N PHE A 58 -0.92 7.11 -5.55
CA PHE A 58 -1.14 8.04 -6.66
C PHE A 58 -2.30 9.01 -6.39
N VAL A 59 -2.22 10.20 -6.99
CA VAL A 59 -3.28 11.22 -6.98
C VAL A 59 -3.64 11.66 -8.38
N ILE A 60 -4.88 12.14 -8.54
CA ILE A 60 -5.30 12.78 -9.79
C ILE A 60 -4.43 14.01 -10.03
N GLY A 61 -3.78 14.07 -11.19
CA GLY A 61 -3.03 15.21 -11.67
C GLY A 61 -3.25 15.42 -13.16
N THR A 62 -2.71 16.51 -13.67
CA THR A 62 -2.72 16.80 -15.11
C THR A 62 -1.30 16.71 -15.63
N LEU A 63 -1.06 15.81 -16.57
CA LEU A 63 0.21 15.68 -17.28
C LEU A 63 -0.08 15.83 -18.78
N GLU A 64 0.59 16.79 -19.42
CA GLU A 64 0.43 17.08 -20.85
C GLU A 64 -1.04 17.33 -21.28
N GLY A 65 -1.82 17.96 -20.41
CA GLY A 65 -3.23 18.28 -20.67
C GLY A 65 -4.21 17.12 -20.49
N SER A 66 -3.74 15.92 -20.10
CA SER A 66 -4.58 14.76 -19.81
C SER A 66 -4.67 14.48 -18.31
N VAL A 67 -5.83 13.99 -17.85
CA VAL A 67 -6.04 13.58 -16.45
C VAL A 67 -5.37 12.22 -16.22
N GLN A 68 -4.32 12.22 -15.41
CA GLN A 68 -3.47 11.05 -15.12
C GLN A 68 -3.33 10.82 -13.62
N CYS A 69 -2.94 9.61 -13.25
CA CYS A 69 -2.56 9.30 -11.88
C CYS A 69 -1.07 9.58 -11.69
N ARG A 70 -0.76 10.66 -10.97
CA ARG A 70 0.60 11.10 -10.67
C ARG A 70 1.01 10.56 -9.31
N ASP A 71 2.25 10.07 -9.23
CA ASP A 71 2.87 9.61 -8.00
C ASP A 71 2.82 10.68 -6.90
N ILE A 72 2.46 10.26 -5.68
CA ILE A 72 2.55 11.09 -4.49
C ILE A 72 4.00 11.01 -4.01
N ASN A 73 4.71 12.13 -4.03
CA ASN A 73 6.05 12.14 -3.45
C ASN A 73 6.00 12.32 -1.93
N GLU A 74 5.97 11.22 -1.17
CA GLU A 74 5.83 11.29 0.30
C GLU A 74 7.04 11.89 0.99
N CYS A 75 8.20 11.92 0.31
CA CYS A 75 9.40 12.60 0.78
C CYS A 75 9.27 14.13 0.72
N LEU A 76 8.60 14.67 -0.31
CA LEU A 76 8.35 16.10 -0.46
C LEU A 76 7.17 16.58 0.38
N THR A 77 6.13 15.75 0.53
CA THR A 77 4.95 16.10 1.34
C THR A 77 5.14 15.84 2.83
N ALA A 78 6.28 15.26 3.23
CA ALA A 78 6.59 14.85 4.60
C ALA A 78 5.54 13.91 5.22
N THR A 79 4.81 13.15 4.40
CA THR A 79 3.83 12.15 4.85
C THR A 79 4.47 10.77 5.07
N HIS A 80 5.76 10.62 4.78
CA HIS A 80 6.51 9.41 5.01
C HIS A 80 6.60 9.03 6.50
N ARG A 81 6.80 7.75 6.78
CA ARG A 81 7.00 7.21 8.14
C ARG A 81 8.43 6.72 8.40
N CYS A 82 9.41 7.30 7.71
CA CYS A 82 10.82 7.02 7.95
C CYS A 82 11.26 7.47 9.35
N SER A 83 12.25 6.77 9.91
CA SER A 83 12.93 7.20 11.13
C SER A 83 13.52 8.59 10.96
N ARG A 84 13.61 9.37 12.05
CA ARG A 84 14.42 10.61 12.08
C ARG A 84 15.89 10.39 11.72
N HIS A 85 16.38 9.15 11.88
CA HIS A 85 17.75 8.74 11.54
C HIS A 85 17.83 8.03 10.18
N ALA A 86 16.78 8.13 9.36
CA ALA A 86 16.75 7.64 7.98
C ALA A 86 16.65 8.79 6.98
N GLN A 87 16.96 8.48 5.74
CA GLN A 87 16.67 9.26 4.55
C GLN A 87 15.46 8.65 3.85
N CYS A 88 14.51 9.51 3.46
CA CYS A 88 13.39 9.12 2.58
C CYS A 88 13.87 9.15 1.13
N VAL A 89 13.52 8.12 0.37
CA VAL A 89 13.75 8.04 -1.07
C VAL A 89 12.43 7.73 -1.75
N ASN A 90 11.96 8.65 -2.58
CA ASN A 90 10.72 8.48 -3.32
C ASN A 90 10.86 7.38 -4.36
N THR A 91 9.82 6.59 -4.56
CA THR A 91 9.74 5.53 -5.55
C THR A 91 8.40 5.61 -6.26
N ASP A 92 8.26 4.98 -7.43
CA ASP A 92 6.98 5.01 -8.13
C ASP A 92 5.90 4.25 -7.35
N GLY A 93 4.85 4.95 -6.91
CA GLY A 93 3.75 4.45 -6.11
C GLY A 93 4.03 4.31 -4.61
N SER A 94 5.21 4.73 -4.12
CA SER A 94 5.55 4.62 -2.69
C SER A 94 6.85 5.35 -2.33
N TYR A 95 7.42 5.03 -1.18
CA TYR A 95 8.74 5.48 -0.76
C TYR A 95 9.49 4.40 0.00
N THR A 96 10.81 4.49 0.00
CA THR A 96 11.70 3.68 0.84
C THR A 96 12.40 4.54 1.88
N CYS A 97 12.74 3.92 3.00
CA CYS A 97 13.49 4.56 4.08
C CYS A 97 14.84 3.86 4.22
N GLN A 98 15.93 4.63 4.20
CA GLN A 98 17.28 4.09 4.35
C GLN A 98 17.93 4.71 5.58
N CYS A 99 18.37 3.90 6.54
CA CYS A 99 19.07 4.42 7.72
C CYS A 99 20.33 5.18 7.27
N ARG A 100 20.54 6.37 7.84
CA ARG A 100 21.73 7.19 7.59
C ARG A 100 23.00 6.48 8.05
N ASP A 101 24.14 6.99 7.60
CA ASP A 101 25.45 6.51 8.01
C ASP A 101 25.56 6.41 9.54
N SER A 102 26.24 5.36 10.00
CA SER A 102 26.33 4.99 11.42
C SER A 102 25.05 4.45 12.07
N TYR A 103 23.95 4.27 11.34
CA TYR A 103 22.75 3.56 11.80
C TYR A 103 22.52 2.25 11.03
N HIS A 104 21.74 1.34 11.60
CA HIS A 104 21.28 0.10 10.98
C HIS A 104 19.82 -0.16 11.38
N GLY A 105 19.08 -0.90 10.54
CA GLY A 105 17.67 -1.21 10.76
C GLY A 105 16.91 -1.26 9.43
N ASP A 106 15.58 -1.17 9.50
CA ASP A 106 14.65 -1.24 8.35
C ASP A 106 14.28 0.14 7.78
N GLY A 107 14.92 1.21 8.26
CA GLY A 107 14.65 2.58 7.83
C GLY A 107 13.45 3.24 8.53
N ARG A 108 12.47 2.48 9.00
CA ARG A 108 11.41 2.98 9.91
C ARG A 108 11.92 3.05 11.34
N THR A 109 12.76 2.09 11.71
CA THR A 109 13.50 2.02 12.95
C THR A 109 14.99 1.94 12.64
N CYS A 110 15.77 2.84 13.22
CA CYS A 110 17.21 2.93 12.99
C CYS A 110 17.93 3.03 14.33
N TRP A 111 18.85 2.09 14.59
CA TRP A 111 19.67 2.07 15.78
C TRP A 111 21.12 2.45 15.46
N PRO A 112 21.82 3.20 16.33
CA PRO A 112 23.24 3.46 16.16
C PRO A 112 24.01 2.14 16.05
N ARG A 113 24.90 2.02 15.07
CA ARG A 113 25.78 0.84 14.91
C ARG A 113 26.63 0.60 16.16
N ARG A 114 26.98 1.67 16.89
CA ARG A 114 27.71 1.60 18.17
C ARG A 114 26.86 1.01 19.32
N ALA A 115 25.53 1.01 19.23
CA ALA A 115 24.66 0.39 20.24
C ALA A 115 24.88 -1.14 20.34
N LEU A 116 25.35 -1.79 19.27
CA LEU A 116 25.74 -3.20 19.28
C LEU A 116 27.08 -3.43 20.01
N GLN A 117 28.03 -2.50 19.92
CA GLN A 117 29.29 -2.57 20.67
C GLN A 117 29.05 -2.40 22.17
N PHE A 118 28.12 -1.55 22.59
CA PHE A 118 27.78 -1.41 24.01
C PHE A 118 27.07 -2.63 24.61
N LYS A 119 26.35 -3.46 23.83
CA LYS A 119 25.81 -4.73 24.34
C LYS A 119 26.92 -5.72 24.68
N THR A 120 27.97 -5.81 23.86
CA THR A 120 29.14 -6.66 24.15
C THR A 120 29.95 -6.14 25.33
N HIS A 121 30.19 -4.82 25.43
CA HIS A 121 30.88 -4.23 26.58
C HIS A 121 30.04 -4.32 27.86
N MET A 122 28.74 -4.07 27.83
CA MET A 122 27.88 -4.19 29.00
C MET A 122 27.74 -5.66 29.45
N TYR A 123 27.58 -6.61 28.52
CA TYR A 123 27.57 -8.05 28.82
C TYR A 123 28.91 -8.56 29.35
N TYR A 124 30.03 -8.10 28.79
CA TYR A 124 31.38 -8.41 29.25
C TYR A 124 31.64 -7.85 30.66
N ASN A 125 31.30 -6.58 30.91
CA ASN A 125 31.41 -5.95 32.24
C ASN A 125 30.45 -6.61 33.26
N TYR A 126 29.26 -7.01 32.84
CA TYR A 126 28.32 -7.78 33.66
C TYR A 126 28.87 -9.17 34.03
N LYS A 127 29.50 -9.89 33.09
CA LYS A 127 30.19 -11.16 33.35
C LYS A 127 31.40 -11.01 34.28
N LEU A 128 32.20 -9.96 34.10
CA LEU A 128 33.34 -9.66 34.98
C LEU A 128 32.87 -9.32 36.42
N SER A 129 31.80 -8.53 36.55
CA SER A 129 31.18 -8.20 37.84
C SER A 129 30.60 -9.43 38.57
N ARG A 130 30.14 -10.46 37.85
CA ARG A 130 29.69 -11.73 38.45
C ARG A 130 30.85 -12.64 38.86
N ARG A 131 31.98 -12.63 38.13
CA ARG A 131 33.18 -13.41 38.48
C ARG A 131 33.88 -12.87 39.74
N SER A 132 33.89 -11.56 39.96
CA SER A 132 34.46 -10.95 41.17
C SER A 132 33.62 -11.16 42.43
N LYS A 133 32.34 -11.56 42.32
CA LYS A 133 31.46 -11.86 43.46
C LYS A 133 31.47 -13.33 43.90
N GLN A 134 32.12 -14.23 43.16
CA GLN A 134 32.25 -15.66 43.49
C GLN A 134 33.58 -16.02 44.15
N ALA A 135 34.47 -15.04 44.37
CA ALA A 135 35.71 -15.23 45.12
C ALA A 135 35.56 -14.69 46.54
N ILE A 136 34.79 -15.40 47.38
CA ILE A 136 34.96 -15.34 48.84
C ILE A 136 35.45 -16.74 49.23
N PRO A 137 36.67 -16.92 49.74
CA PRO A 137 37.10 -18.19 50.28
C PRO A 137 36.34 -18.42 51.59
N SER A 138 35.58 -19.52 51.65
CA SER A 138 35.12 -20.11 52.89
C SER A 138 36.35 -20.43 53.76
N SER A 139 36.54 -19.66 54.84
CA SER A 139 37.42 -19.99 55.96
C SER A 139 36.55 -20.23 57.19
#